data_AF-A0A9Q3GKK7-F1
#
_entry.id   AF-A0A9Q3GKK7-F1
#
_cell.length_a   1.000
_cell.length_b   1.000
_cell.length_c   1.000
_cell.angle_alpha   90.00
_cell.angle_beta   90.00
_cell.angle_gamma   90.00
#
_symmetry.space_group_name_H-M   'P 1'
#
loop_
_entity.id
_entity.type
_entity.pdbx_description
1 polymer ?
#
loop_
_entity_poly.entity_id
_entity_poly.type
_entity_poly.pdbx_seq_one_letter_code
_entity_poly.pdbx_strand_id
1 'polypeptide(L)'
;MEEILALIQFTFLKTHLLENYQQNPISTASGQRRLESKIWHFKKYADRNREIVPDFQPGDKVWLASKNINTKIPTKKLSERWLGPFEVLKKIGSHAYHLKLPQQWKSFHPIFHVSLLEPVNK
;
A
#
# COMPACT_ATOMS: atom_id res chain seq x y z
N MET A 1 2.45 -44.44 -46.63
CA MET A 1 2.09 -43.18 -47.34
C MET A 1 0.94 -42.47 -46.62
N GLU A 2 -0.13 -43.17 -46.26
CA GLU A 2 -1.30 -42.62 -45.55
C GLU A 2 -0.99 -41.97 -44.18
N GLU A 3 -0.13 -42.58 -43.35
CA GLU A 3 0.17 -42.05 -42.00
C GLU A 3 0.89 -40.70 -41.99
N ILE A 4 1.78 -40.46 -42.97
CA ILE A 4 2.49 -39.19 -43.10
C ILE A 4 1.52 -38.08 -43.53
N LEU A 5 0.56 -38.39 -44.43
CA LEU A 5 -0.48 -37.44 -44.83
C LEU A 5 -1.40 -37.08 -43.66
N ALA A 6 -1.78 -38.06 -42.83
CA ALA A 6 -2.61 -37.84 -41.65
C ALA A 6 -1.89 -36.99 -40.58
N LEU A 7 -0.59 -37.21 -40.35
CA LEU A 7 0.24 -36.39 -39.46
C LEU A 7 0.42 -34.95 -39.97
N ILE A 8 0.58 -34.76 -41.28
CA ILE A 8 0.65 -33.42 -41.89
C ILE A 8 -0.70 -32.69 -41.76
N GLN A 9 -1.84 -33.37 -41.98
CA GLN A 9 -3.16 -32.75 -41.75
C GLN A 9 -3.44 -32.46 -40.28
N PHE A 10 -3.04 -33.35 -39.36
CA PHE A 10 -3.21 -33.15 -37.91
C PHE A 10 -2.35 -32.00 -37.39
N THR A 11 -1.10 -31.90 -37.85
CA THR A 11 -0.24 -30.76 -37.50
C THR A 11 -0.75 -29.46 -38.11
N PHE A 12 -1.23 -29.46 -39.36
CA PHE A 12 -1.84 -28.29 -40.02
C PHE A 12 -3.11 -27.80 -39.30
N LEU A 13 -4.02 -28.70 -38.93
CA LEU A 13 -5.21 -28.36 -38.14
C LEU A 13 -4.83 -27.89 -36.72
N LYS A 14 -3.82 -28.49 -36.10
CA LYS A 14 -3.37 -28.14 -34.75
C LYS A 14 -2.67 -26.77 -34.70
N THR A 15 -1.87 -26.41 -35.70
CA THR A 15 -1.29 -25.06 -35.83
C THR A 15 -2.38 -24.02 -36.06
N HIS A 16 -3.36 -24.32 -36.92
CA HIS A 16 -4.44 -23.38 -37.23
C HIS A 16 -5.42 -23.18 -36.06
N LEU A 17 -5.66 -24.22 -35.24
CA LEU A 17 -6.46 -24.10 -34.02
C LEU A 17 -5.74 -23.35 -32.89
N LEU A 18 -4.41 -23.46 -32.79
CA LEU A 18 -3.61 -22.75 -31.79
C LEU A 18 -3.49 -21.24 -32.08
N GLU A 19 -3.42 -20.84 -33.35
CA GLU A 19 -3.50 -19.42 -33.75
C GLU A 19 -4.85 -18.78 -33.39
N ASN A 20 -5.95 -19.53 -33.50
CA ASN A 20 -7.28 -19.05 -33.12
C ASN A 20 -7.50 -19.00 -31.59
N TYR A 21 -6.78 -19.80 -30.79
CA TYR A 21 -6.87 -19.77 -29.33
C TYR A 21 -6.19 -18.53 -28.71
N GLN A 22 -5.10 -18.06 -29.32
CA GLN A 22 -4.38 -16.85 -28.88
C GLN A 22 -5.17 -15.56 -29.14
N GLN A 23 -6.25 -15.61 -29.92
CA GLN A 23 -7.18 -14.50 -30.16
C GLN A 23 -8.49 -14.59 -29.36
N ASN A 24 -8.45 -15.13 -28.14
CA ASN A 24 -9.56 -14.98 -27.19
C ASN A 24 -9.28 -13.90 -26.13
N PRO A 25 -9.43 -12.60 -26.43
CA PRO A 25 -9.68 -11.60 -25.41
C PRO A 25 -11.20 -11.53 -25.18
N ILE A 26 -11.79 -12.45 -24.40
CA ILE A 26 -13.14 -12.22 -23.86
C ILE A 26 -13.05 -11.25 -22.66
N SER A 27 -12.27 -10.18 -22.82
CA SER A 27 -12.59 -8.86 -22.31
C SER A 27 -12.67 -7.98 -23.55
N THR A 28 -13.87 -7.82 -24.09
CA THR A 28 -14.14 -6.91 -25.21
C THR A 28 -13.46 -5.55 -24.97
N ALA A 29 -12.99 -4.87 -26.03
CA ALA A 29 -12.32 -3.57 -25.91
C ALA A 29 -13.16 -2.54 -25.12
N SER A 30 -14.49 -2.66 -25.17
CA SER A 30 -15.43 -1.87 -24.36
C SER A 30 -15.38 -2.22 -22.86
N GLY A 31 -15.16 -3.48 -22.49
CA GLY A 31 -14.95 -3.95 -21.12
C GLY A 31 -13.62 -3.49 -20.52
N GLN A 32 -12.53 -3.56 -21.29
CA GLN A 32 -11.20 -3.08 -20.87
C GLN A 32 -11.22 -1.57 -20.60
N ARG A 33 -11.80 -0.78 -21.52
CA ARG A 33 -11.93 0.69 -21.36
C ARG A 33 -12.69 1.07 -20.09
N ARG A 34 -13.75 0.33 -19.74
CA ARG A 34 -14.53 0.56 -18.51
C ARG A 34 -13.71 0.29 -17.25
N LEU A 35 -12.89 -0.77 -17.25
CA LEU A 35 -12.01 -1.10 -16.13
C LEU A 35 -10.90 -0.06 -15.98
N GLU A 36 -10.24 0.32 -17.08
CA GLU A 36 -9.20 1.36 -17.09
C GLU A 36 -9.75 2.70 -16.60
N SER A 37 -10.94 3.09 -17.08
CA SER A 37 -11.62 4.30 -16.62
C SER A 37 -11.89 4.25 -15.12
N LYS A 38 -12.37 3.11 -14.59
CA LYS A 38 -12.56 2.91 -13.15
C LYS A 38 -11.24 3.02 -12.38
N ILE A 39 -10.18 2.32 -12.82
CA ILE A 39 -8.86 2.38 -12.19
C ILE A 39 -8.33 3.81 -12.19
N TRP A 40 -8.47 4.53 -13.30
CA TRP A 40 -8.05 5.92 -13.41
C TRP A 40 -8.80 6.83 -12.44
N HIS A 41 -10.12 6.69 -12.32
CA HIS A 41 -10.92 7.44 -11.36
C HIS A 41 -10.49 7.13 -9.92
N PHE A 42 -10.39 5.85 -9.55
CA PHE A 42 -9.92 5.43 -8.22
C PHE A 42 -8.54 6.01 -7.90
N LYS A 43 -7.60 5.92 -8.85
CA LYS A 43 -6.25 6.49 -8.70
C LYS A 43 -6.32 8.01 -8.51
N LYS A 44 -7.08 8.73 -9.34
CA LYS A 44 -7.24 10.19 -9.23
C LYS A 44 -7.82 10.62 -7.88
N TYR A 45 -8.79 9.88 -7.34
CA TYR A 45 -9.36 10.17 -6.02
C TYR A 45 -8.39 9.81 -4.88
N ALA A 46 -7.72 8.66 -4.96
CA ALA A 46 -6.74 8.24 -3.96
C ALA A 46 -5.52 9.16 -3.90
N ASP A 47 -5.03 9.62 -5.07
CA ASP A 47 -3.87 10.48 -5.18
C ASP A 47 -4.17 11.94 -4.80
N ARG A 48 -5.44 12.39 -4.88
CA ARG A 48 -5.85 13.79 -4.60
C ARG A 48 -5.39 14.28 -3.22
N ASN A 49 -5.42 13.42 -2.22
CA ASN A 49 -5.13 13.76 -0.83
C ASN A 49 -3.81 13.12 -0.33
N ARG A 50 -2.94 12.68 -1.24
CA ARG A 50 -1.62 12.19 -0.87
C ARG A 50 -0.74 13.35 -0.44
N GLU A 51 -0.52 13.45 0.87
CA GLU A 51 0.47 14.35 1.44
C GLU A 51 1.88 13.78 1.20
N ILE A 52 2.84 14.70 1.01
CA ILE A 52 4.26 14.35 0.97
C ILE A 52 4.60 13.79 2.35
N VAL A 53 5.14 12.57 2.35
CA VAL A 53 5.52 11.86 3.56
C VAL A 53 6.74 12.57 4.16
N PRO A 54 6.67 13.08 5.41
CA PRO A 54 7.85 13.55 6.09
C PRO A 54 8.90 12.45 6.19
N ASP A 55 10.14 12.77 5.79
CA ASP A 55 11.27 11.84 5.91
C ASP A 55 11.99 12.11 7.23
N PHE A 56 11.83 11.19 8.18
CA PHE A 56 12.49 11.27 9.49
C PHE A 56 13.76 10.43 9.46
N GLN A 57 14.84 10.98 10.01
CA GLN A 57 16.10 10.28 10.18
C GLN A 57 16.19 9.62 11.56
N PRO A 58 16.95 8.52 11.70
CA PRO A 58 17.28 7.97 13.00
C PRO A 58 17.92 9.04 13.92
N GLY A 59 17.42 9.18 15.14
CA GLY A 59 17.83 10.21 16.10
C GLY A 59 16.91 11.44 16.14
N ASP A 60 16.05 11.63 15.15
CA ASP A 60 15.07 12.72 15.16
C ASP A 60 14.06 12.54 16.29
N LYS A 61 13.61 13.67 16.85
CA LYS A 61 12.53 13.69 17.83
C LYS A 61 11.21 14.01 17.15
N VAL A 62 10.21 13.16 17.39
CA VAL A 62 8.87 13.29 16.82
C VAL A 62 7.81 13.22 17.92
N TRP A 63 6.76 14.03 17.78
CA TRP A 63 5.54 13.91 18.56
C TRP A 63 4.69 12.77 18.04
N LEU A 64 4.06 12.00 18.94
CA LEU A 64 3.16 10.91 18.58
C LEU A 64 1.70 11.28 18.89
N ALA A 65 0.80 11.10 17.92
CA ALA A 65 -0.61 11.41 18.09
C ALA A 65 -1.28 10.45 19.09
N SER A 66 -2.07 10.98 20.02
CA SER A 66 -2.80 10.18 21.03
C SER A 66 -4.07 9.51 20.50
N LYS A 67 -4.42 9.69 19.22
CA LYS A 67 -5.72 9.30 18.63
C LYS A 67 -6.11 7.83 18.89
N ASN A 68 -5.11 6.95 18.95
CA ASN A 68 -5.27 5.50 19.12
C ASN A 68 -4.67 4.98 20.44
N ILE A 69 -4.31 5.87 21.37
CA ILE A 69 -3.65 5.50 22.63
C ILE A 69 -4.61 5.84 23.76
N ASN A 70 -4.96 4.82 24.55
CA ASN A 70 -5.80 5.03 25.72
C ASN A 70 -4.97 5.75 26.80
N THR A 71 -5.26 7.03 26.98
CA THR A 71 -4.61 7.85 28.00
C THR A 71 -5.29 7.60 29.35
N LYS A 72 -4.61 7.89 30.46
CA LYS A 72 -5.22 7.79 31.81
C LYS A 72 -6.47 8.67 31.97
N ILE A 73 -6.65 9.65 31.10
CA ILE A 73 -7.77 10.59 31.10
C ILE A 73 -8.95 9.94 30.36
N PRO A 74 -10.12 9.79 31.02
CA PRO A 74 -11.27 9.10 30.44
C PRO A 74 -11.94 9.88 29.30
N THR A 75 -11.73 11.19 29.22
CA THR A 75 -12.36 12.06 28.23
C THR A 75 -11.36 12.52 27.16
N LYS A 76 -11.68 12.21 25.89
CA LYS A 76 -10.86 12.57 24.72
C LYS A 76 -10.70 14.09 24.51
N LYS A 77 -11.61 14.91 25.05
CA LYS A 77 -11.55 16.38 24.98
C LYS A 77 -10.44 16.95 25.88
N LEU A 78 -10.13 16.25 26.98
CA LEU A 78 -9.11 16.67 27.95
C LEU A 78 -7.80 15.90 27.79
N SER A 79 -7.76 14.84 26.98
CA SER A 79 -6.52 14.13 26.67
C SER A 79 -5.61 14.99 25.81
N GLU A 80 -4.31 14.96 26.12
CA GLU A 80 -3.27 15.54 25.27
C GLU A 80 -3.40 14.99 23.84
N ARG A 81 -3.34 15.89 22.84
CA ARG A 81 -3.42 15.51 21.42
C ARG A 81 -2.13 14.85 20.93
N TRP A 82 -1.01 15.34 21.43
CA TRP A 82 0.33 14.92 21.09
C TRP A 82 1.04 14.46 22.33
N LEU A 83 1.54 13.24 22.27
CA LEU A 83 2.33 12.59 23.29
C LEU A 83 3.80 12.84 22.98
N GLY A 84 4.59 12.98 24.04
CA GLY A 84 5.97 13.49 24.11
C GLY A 84 6.90 13.27 22.90
N PRO A 85 8.01 14.01 22.85
CA PRO A 85 9.02 13.79 21.82
C PRO A 85 9.65 12.40 22.01
N PHE A 86 9.37 11.49 21.07
CA PHE A 86 10.00 10.19 20.99
C PHE A 86 11.11 10.20 19.96
N GLU A 87 12.18 9.47 20.24
CA GLU A 87 13.33 9.33 19.34
C GLU A 87 13.01 8.29 18.27
N VAL A 88 13.24 8.62 17.00
CA VAL A 88 13.15 7.67 15.89
C VAL A 88 14.38 6.77 15.91
N LEU A 89 14.18 5.46 16.04
CA LEU A 89 15.28 4.48 16.02
C LEU A 89 15.66 4.08 14.59
N LYS A 90 14.66 3.82 13.75
CA LYS A 90 14.86 3.47 12.33
C LYS A 90 13.57 3.59 11.53
N LYS A 91 13.73 3.76 10.22
CA LYS A 91 12.66 3.62 9.23
C LYS A 91 12.47 2.14 8.89
N ILE A 92 11.26 1.61 9.06
CA ILE A 92 10.92 0.21 8.78
C ILE A 92 10.40 0.04 7.34
N GLY A 93 9.70 1.05 6.83
CA GLY A 93 9.16 1.06 5.47
C GLY A 93 8.91 2.47 4.97
N SER A 94 8.22 2.61 3.84
CA SER A 94 7.93 3.92 3.24
C SER A 94 7.17 4.87 4.17
N HIS A 95 6.27 4.33 5.00
CA HIS A 95 5.40 5.11 5.89
C HIS A 95 5.44 4.67 7.36
N ALA A 96 6.39 3.83 7.76
CA ALA A 96 6.41 3.25 9.11
C ALA A 96 7.78 3.45 9.77
N TYR A 97 7.76 3.99 10.99
CA TYR A 97 8.95 4.29 11.79
C TYR A 97 8.91 3.59 13.14
N HIS A 98 10.07 3.10 13.57
CA HIS A 98 10.27 2.52 14.90
C HIS A 98 10.68 3.62 15.87
N LEU A 99 9.91 3.81 16.94
CA LEU A 99 10.18 4.81 17.98
C LEU A 99 10.72 4.16 19.24
N LYS A 100 11.56 4.92 19.95
CA LYS A 100 12.02 4.59 21.29
C LYS A 100 10.95 4.94 22.30
N LEU A 101 10.09 3.96 22.61
CA LEU A 101 9.05 4.12 23.61
C LEU A 101 9.61 3.94 25.04
N PRO A 102 9.05 4.65 26.03
CA PRO A 102 9.42 4.49 27.43
C PRO A 102 8.93 3.14 27.95
N GLN A 103 9.62 2.58 28.94
CA GLN A 103 9.36 1.22 29.45
C GLN A 103 7.93 1.04 29.99
N GLN A 104 7.30 2.10 30.49
CA GLN A 104 5.89 2.11 30.90
C GLN A 104 4.91 1.74 29.76
N TRP A 105 5.32 1.87 28.50
CA TRP A 105 4.49 1.60 27.32
C TRP A 105 4.89 0.32 26.58
N LYS A 106 5.55 -0.62 27.28
CA LYS A 106 6.04 -1.89 26.70
C LYS A 106 4.95 -2.74 26.03
N SER A 107 3.68 -2.55 26.42
CA SER A 107 2.55 -3.25 25.80
C SER A 107 2.18 -2.71 24.41
N PHE A 108 2.63 -1.52 24.04
CA PHE A 108 2.35 -0.93 22.73
C PHE A 108 3.40 -1.36 21.70
N HIS A 109 2.96 -1.61 20.47
CA HIS A 109 3.88 -1.83 19.37
C HIS A 109 4.65 -0.53 19.08
N PRO A 110 5.99 -0.56 19.04
CA PRO A 110 6.80 0.64 18.91
C PRO A 110 6.92 1.15 17.47
N ILE A 111 6.17 0.55 16.52
CA ILE A 111 6.17 0.91 15.11
C ILE A 111 4.90 1.70 14.80
N PHE A 112 5.07 2.92 14.30
CA PHE A 112 3.97 3.84 14.02
C PHE A 112 3.98 4.29 12.56
N HIS A 113 2.77 4.49 12.03
CA HIS A 113 2.57 5.08 10.71
C HIS A 113 2.87 6.58 10.73
N VAL A 114 3.43 7.11 9.65
CA VAL A 114 3.85 8.51 9.51
C VAL A 114 2.74 9.52 9.79
N SER A 115 1.48 9.19 9.48
CA SER A 115 0.32 10.04 9.77
C SER A 115 0.05 10.28 11.26
N LEU A 116 0.70 9.51 12.14
CA LEU A 116 0.62 9.67 13.59
C LEU A 116 1.82 10.43 14.15
N LEU A 117 2.75 10.88 13.32
CA LEU A 117 3.99 11.53 13.72
C LEU A 117 4.01 12.99 13.27
N GLU A 118 4.47 13.89 14.14
CA GLU A 118 4.72 15.29 13.79
C GLU A 118 6.15 15.69 14.21
N PRO A 119 6.92 16.42 13.39
CA PRO A 119 8.25 16.90 13.77
C PRO A 119 8.16 17.86 14.97
N VAL A 120 9.15 17.79 15.87
CA VAL A 120 9.18 18.65 17.08
C VAL A 120 9.56 20.09 16.76
N ASN A 121 10.48 20.28 15.82
CA ASN A 121 10.91 21.61 15.37
C ASN A 121 10.18 21.92 14.07
N LYS A 122 9.24 22.85 14.12
CA LYS A 122 8.48 23.34 12.97
C LYS A 122 8.88 24.78 12.68
#